data_AF-A0A355GJ85-F1
#
_entry.id   AF-A0A355GJ85-F1
#
_cell.length_a   1.000
_cell.length_b   1.000
_cell.length_c   1.000
_cell.angle_alpha   90.00
_cell.angle_beta   90.00
_cell.angle_gamma   90.00
#
_symmetry.space_group_name_H-M   'P 1'
#
loop_
_entity.id
_entity.type
_entity.pdbx_description
1 polymer ?
#
loop_
_entity_poly.entity_id
_entity_poly.type
_entity_poly.pdbx_seq_one_letter_code
_entity_poly.pdbx_strand_id
1 'polypeptide(L)'
;MFWHFPVTKAKPGATVLAVHADPRMRNEYGQEVLIASQRVGPGWSIFIGFDSTYRWRYLDEQFFDGFWARVIDRAGRSKQLGGNYPFRLSTPQATYQPGSQAKIIARFLDESQMEPGLQRLYGDVERGDDQPIPLTLTAGNKAGEFSTTFPVTQPGTYFVRVWLGDEAAGATVKAATLPIKVEFPNKELENPTLDEAFLQTMAVSTGGRVFDLSESDGIANAFKIRQVSRLLEERQEIWDAPLFYILIFGLLVTEWILRKWCRLI
;
A
#
# COMPACT_ATOMS: atom_id res chain seq x y z
N MET A 1 23.09 11.73 -0.86
CA MET A 1 21.81 11.15 -0.39
C MET A 1 22.07 9.69 -0.10
N PHE A 2 21.64 9.14 1.04
CA PHE A 2 22.02 7.78 1.47
C PHE A 2 20.87 6.78 1.34
N TRP A 3 19.63 7.28 1.32
CA TRP A 3 18.43 6.48 1.17
C TRP A 3 17.31 7.34 0.57
N HIS A 4 16.44 6.69 -0.20
CA HIS A 4 15.13 7.20 -0.58
C HIS A 4 14.18 6.04 -0.80
N PHE A 5 12.89 6.34 -0.76
CA PHE A 5 11.84 5.39 -1.05
C PHE A 5 11.69 5.19 -2.57
N PRO A 6 11.85 3.96 -3.10
CA PRO A 6 11.72 3.71 -4.53
C PRO A 6 10.24 3.78 -4.92
N VAL A 7 9.86 4.84 -5.65
CA VAL A 7 8.50 5.04 -6.15
C VAL A 7 8.38 4.57 -7.59
N THR A 8 7.25 3.93 -7.92
CA THR A 8 7.00 3.39 -9.27
C THR A 8 6.68 4.51 -10.26
N LYS A 9 5.74 5.41 -9.93
CA LYS A 9 5.39 6.55 -10.78
C LYS A 9 4.69 7.64 -9.98
N ALA A 10 4.74 8.87 -10.48
CA ALA A 10 3.86 9.92 -9.99
C ALA A 10 2.39 9.57 -10.32
N LYS A 11 1.49 9.78 -9.35
CA LYS A 11 0.05 9.64 -9.57
C LYS A 11 -0.41 10.66 -10.63
N PRO A 12 -1.36 10.33 -11.52
CA PRO A 12 -1.99 11.32 -12.39
C PRO A 12 -2.50 12.52 -11.58
N GLY A 13 -2.16 13.74 -12.03
CA GLY A 13 -2.48 14.99 -11.34
C GLY A 13 -1.51 15.40 -10.23
N ALA A 14 -0.49 14.60 -9.91
CA ALA A 14 0.59 15.01 -9.02
C ALA A 14 1.58 15.92 -9.76
N THR A 15 2.00 17.00 -9.09
CA THR A 15 3.10 17.87 -9.53
C THR A 15 4.40 17.35 -8.93
N VAL A 16 5.32 16.89 -9.78
CA VAL A 16 6.66 16.49 -9.37
C VAL A 16 7.49 17.74 -9.08
N LEU A 17 8.05 17.82 -7.87
CA LEU A 17 8.84 18.96 -7.40
C LEU A 17 10.34 18.66 -7.41
N ALA A 18 10.72 17.39 -7.19
CA ALA A 18 12.10 16.95 -7.24
C ALA A 18 12.20 15.49 -7.70
N VAL A 19 13.23 15.20 -8.47
CA VAL A 19 13.58 13.85 -8.96
C VAL A 19 15.03 13.53 -8.59
N HIS A 20 15.35 12.24 -8.58
CA HIS A 20 16.71 11.78 -8.28
C HIS A 20 17.69 12.21 -9.38
N ALA A 21 18.82 12.80 -8.98
CA ALA A 21 19.80 13.35 -9.92
C ALA A 21 20.65 12.29 -10.63
N ASP A 22 20.90 11.14 -9.98
CA ASP A 22 21.64 10.03 -10.58
C ASP A 22 20.85 9.41 -11.76
N PRO A 23 21.40 9.38 -12.98
CA PRO A 23 20.77 8.76 -14.15
C PRO A 23 20.46 7.27 -14.01
N ARG A 24 21.09 6.57 -13.05
CA ARG A 24 20.86 5.15 -12.76
C ARG A 24 19.57 4.93 -11.97
N MET A 25 19.10 5.93 -11.23
CA MET A 25 17.88 5.85 -10.40
C MET A 25 16.68 6.27 -11.24
N ARG A 26 16.35 5.41 -12.21
CA ARG A 26 15.26 5.59 -13.17
C ARG A 26 14.47 4.29 -13.30
N ASN A 27 13.19 4.43 -13.56
CA ASN A 27 12.30 3.34 -13.90
C ASN A 27 11.68 3.58 -15.29
N GLU A 28 10.76 2.71 -15.72
CA GLU A 28 10.05 2.81 -17.01
C GLU A 28 9.34 4.17 -17.19
N TYR A 29 8.96 4.83 -16.10
CA TYR A 29 8.24 6.10 -16.08
C TYR A 29 9.14 7.35 -15.95
N GLY A 30 10.47 7.19 -15.89
CA GLY A 30 11.42 8.31 -15.82
C GLY A 30 12.34 8.26 -14.60
N GLN A 31 12.82 9.42 -14.17
CA GLN A 31 13.62 9.52 -12.93
C GLN A 31 12.76 9.30 -11.71
N GLU A 32 13.32 8.63 -10.71
CA GLU A 32 12.62 8.37 -9.45
C GLU A 32 12.25 9.68 -8.76
N VAL A 33 11.00 9.79 -8.35
CA VAL A 33 10.44 11.01 -7.77
C VAL A 33 10.80 11.07 -6.29
N LEU A 34 11.46 12.16 -5.89
CA LEU A 34 11.85 12.41 -4.50
C LEU A 34 10.84 13.27 -3.75
N ILE A 35 10.27 14.26 -4.45
CA ILE A 35 9.23 15.13 -3.88
C ILE A 35 8.14 15.31 -4.92
N ALA A 36 6.91 15.08 -4.52
CA ALA A 36 5.73 15.41 -5.33
C ALA A 36 4.67 16.03 -4.44
N SER A 37 3.79 16.84 -5.03
CA SER A 37 2.63 17.35 -4.33
C SER A 37 1.38 17.24 -5.17
N GLN A 38 0.24 17.06 -4.52
CA GLN A 38 -1.05 16.96 -5.18
C GLN A 38 -2.12 17.59 -4.29
N ARG A 39 -3.13 18.20 -4.91
CA ARG A 39 -4.36 18.56 -4.19
C ARG A 39 -5.28 17.34 -4.14
N VAL A 40 -5.69 16.98 -2.94
CA VAL A 40 -6.66 15.89 -2.69
C VAL A 40 -7.85 16.52 -2.00
N GLY A 41 -8.96 16.67 -2.74
CA GLY A 41 -10.06 17.53 -2.33
C GLY A 41 -9.59 18.97 -2.07
N PRO A 42 -9.95 19.60 -0.93
CA PRO A 42 -9.48 20.95 -0.57
C PRO A 42 -8.06 20.97 0.02
N GLY A 43 -7.50 19.80 0.36
CA GLY A 43 -6.21 19.68 1.03
C GLY A 43 -5.03 19.69 0.06
N TRP A 44 -3.89 20.22 0.51
CA TRP A 44 -2.61 20.01 -0.16
C TRP A 44 -1.88 18.85 0.52
N SER A 45 -1.51 17.85 -0.27
CA SER A 45 -0.70 16.72 0.15
C SER A 45 0.67 16.81 -0.51
N ILE A 46 1.71 16.51 0.27
CA ILE A 46 3.08 16.44 -0.20
C ILE A 46 3.67 15.08 0.17
N PHE A 47 4.34 14.47 -0.79
CA PHE A 47 5.17 13.29 -0.61
C PHE A 47 6.63 13.73 -0.58
N ILE A 48 7.38 13.25 0.41
CA ILE A 48 8.83 13.41 0.53
C ILE A 48 9.40 12.01 0.73
N GLY A 49 10.09 11.49 -0.28
CA GLY A 49 10.60 10.12 -0.32
C GLY A 49 11.94 9.92 0.39
N PHE A 50 12.34 10.81 1.30
CA PHE A 50 13.63 10.72 1.98
C PHE A 50 13.58 11.35 3.36
N ASP A 51 14.48 10.90 4.24
CA ASP A 51 14.52 11.27 5.66
C ASP A 51 15.65 12.26 6.00
N SER A 52 16.60 12.48 5.07
CA SER A 52 17.83 13.21 5.34
C SER A 52 17.71 14.74 5.32
N THR A 53 16.50 15.32 5.43
CA THR A 53 16.33 16.80 5.45
C THR A 53 17.09 17.45 6.61
N TYR A 54 17.19 16.76 7.76
CA TYR A 54 17.88 17.28 8.96
C TYR A 54 19.35 17.63 8.69
N ARG A 55 19.99 16.98 7.71
CA ARG A 55 21.39 17.22 7.37
C ARG A 55 21.60 18.58 6.71
N TRP A 56 20.55 19.23 6.22
CA TRP A 56 20.66 20.58 5.66
C TRP A 56 21.09 21.60 6.71
N ARG A 57 20.82 21.34 8.01
CA ARG A 57 21.32 22.14 9.13
C ARG A 57 22.85 22.19 9.21
N TYR A 58 23.57 21.21 8.65
CA TYR A 58 25.04 21.27 8.58
C TYR A 58 25.54 22.35 7.63
N LEU A 59 24.76 22.70 6.60
CA LEU A 59 25.10 23.78 5.68
C LEU A 59 24.63 25.11 6.26
N ASP A 60 23.36 25.18 6.64
CA ASP A 60 22.74 26.33 7.30
C ASP A 60 21.38 25.91 7.90
N GLU A 61 21.05 26.42 9.08
CA GLU A 61 19.77 26.19 9.75
C GLU A 61 18.59 26.71 8.90
N GLN A 62 18.79 27.80 8.16
CA GLN A 62 17.76 28.42 7.33
C GLN A 62 17.20 27.49 6.23
N PHE A 63 18.00 26.54 5.75
CA PHE A 63 17.55 25.61 4.71
C PHE A 63 16.55 24.59 5.26
N PHE A 64 16.80 24.06 6.46
CA PHE A 64 15.89 23.14 7.10
C PHE A 64 14.64 23.87 7.59
N ASP A 65 14.82 24.94 8.36
CA ASP A 65 13.71 25.66 8.97
C ASP A 65 12.86 26.36 7.90
N GLY A 66 13.49 27.01 6.92
CA GLY A 66 12.79 27.69 5.83
C GLY A 66 12.01 26.72 4.93
N PHE A 67 12.54 25.53 4.67
CA PHE A 67 11.82 24.49 3.94
C PHE A 67 10.57 24.04 4.71
N TRP A 68 10.74 23.60 5.96
CA TRP A 68 9.63 23.07 6.75
C TRP A 68 8.60 24.15 7.11
N ALA A 69 9.01 25.39 7.39
CA ALA A 69 8.11 26.50 7.62
C ALA A 69 7.20 26.75 6.40
N ARG A 70 7.75 26.73 5.18
CA ARG A 70 6.97 26.89 3.94
C ARG A 70 6.06 25.70 3.65
N VAL A 71 6.52 24.47 3.94
CA VAL A 71 5.70 23.25 3.79
C VAL A 71 4.50 23.30 4.75
N ILE A 72 4.75 23.62 6.03
CA ILE A 72 3.71 23.72 7.05
C ILE A 72 2.76 24.88 6.77
N ASP A 73 3.27 26.06 6.41
CA ASP A 73 2.45 27.21 6.02
C ASP A 73 1.56 26.87 4.82
N ARG A 74 2.08 26.18 3.79
CA ARG A 74 1.28 25.78 2.63
C ARG A 74 0.22 24.74 2.98
N ALA A 75 0.54 23.77 3.84
CA ALA A 75 -0.43 22.81 4.35
C ALA A 75 -1.52 23.51 5.19
N GLY A 76 -1.14 24.43 6.07
CA GLY A 76 -2.04 25.22 6.93
C GLY A 76 -2.94 26.16 6.13
N ARG A 77 -2.39 26.90 5.15
CA ARG A 77 -3.19 27.73 4.24
C ARG A 77 -4.19 26.92 3.45
N SER A 78 -3.89 25.67 3.10
CA SER A 78 -4.84 24.81 2.40
C SER A 78 -6.06 24.49 3.27
N LYS A 79 -5.87 24.32 4.59
CA LYS A 79 -6.98 24.21 5.56
C LYS A 79 -7.84 25.48 5.61
N GLN A 80 -7.22 26.66 5.54
CA GLN A 80 -7.93 27.94 5.55
C GLN A 80 -8.59 28.27 4.19
N LEU A 81 -7.93 27.95 3.08
CA LEU A 81 -8.45 28.01 1.72
C LEU A 81 -9.61 27.04 1.50
N GLY A 82 -9.59 25.93 2.25
CA GLY A 82 -10.64 24.94 2.35
C GLY A 82 -11.97 25.53 2.81
N GLY A 83 -12.05 26.78 3.28
CA GLY A 83 -13.28 27.51 3.54
C GLY A 83 -13.71 27.44 5.01
N ASN A 84 -14.11 28.58 5.57
CA ASN A 84 -14.83 28.61 6.84
C ASN A 84 -16.30 28.33 6.52
N TYR A 85 -16.72 27.07 6.67
CA TYR A 85 -18.12 26.68 6.45
C TYR A 85 -18.93 26.92 7.72
N PRO A 86 -20.19 27.38 7.60
CA PRO A 86 -21.05 27.58 8.75
C PRO A 86 -21.45 26.23 9.40
N PHE A 87 -21.18 25.10 8.75
CA PHE A 87 -21.44 23.76 9.25
C PHE A 87 -20.20 22.86 9.26
N ARG A 88 -20.19 21.89 10.18
CA ARG A 88 -19.19 20.84 10.31
C ARG A 88 -19.78 19.51 9.83
N LEU A 89 -19.06 18.84 8.95
CA LEU A 89 -19.37 17.47 8.54
C LEU A 89 -18.84 16.47 9.57
N SER A 90 -19.64 15.45 9.85
CA SER A 90 -19.28 14.35 10.73
C SER A 90 -19.96 13.07 10.26
N THR A 91 -19.39 11.94 10.67
CA THR A 91 -19.96 10.62 10.45
C THR A 91 -19.93 9.82 11.76
N PRO A 92 -20.96 9.02 12.08
CA PRO A 92 -21.02 8.30 13.36
C PRO A 92 -19.92 7.25 13.55
N GLN A 93 -19.45 6.63 12.48
CA GLN A 93 -18.46 5.56 12.51
C GLN A 93 -17.16 6.03 11.87
N ALA A 94 -16.02 5.67 12.48
CA ALA A 94 -14.70 5.97 11.91
C ALA A 94 -14.43 5.18 10.62
N THR A 95 -15.05 4.01 10.48
CA THR A 95 -14.83 3.08 9.37
C THR A 95 -16.12 2.35 9.06
N TYR A 96 -16.38 2.14 7.77
CA TYR A 96 -17.54 1.41 7.26
C TYR A 96 -17.10 0.15 6.51
N GLN A 97 -18.01 -0.81 6.41
CA GLN A 97 -17.78 -2.05 5.66
C GLN A 97 -18.42 -1.95 4.27
N PRO A 98 -17.82 -2.57 3.23
CA PRO A 98 -18.48 -2.72 1.93
C PRO A 98 -19.85 -3.40 2.07
N GLY A 99 -20.86 -2.85 1.43
CA GLY A 99 -22.28 -3.27 1.53
C GLY A 99 -23.10 -2.56 2.60
N SER A 100 -22.49 -1.74 3.46
CA SER A 100 -23.20 -0.96 4.49
C SER A 100 -23.72 0.40 3.98
N GLN A 101 -24.48 1.10 4.82
CA GLN A 101 -24.90 2.48 4.57
C GLN A 101 -24.07 3.46 5.42
N ALA A 102 -23.34 4.36 4.76
CA ALA A 102 -22.61 5.41 5.43
C ALA A 102 -23.54 6.59 5.73
N LYS A 103 -23.56 7.04 6.99
CA LYS A 103 -24.33 8.22 7.41
C LYS A 103 -23.45 9.45 7.47
N ILE A 104 -23.92 10.54 6.87
CA ILE A 104 -23.29 11.86 6.95
C ILE A 104 -24.20 12.81 7.67
N ILE A 105 -23.59 13.62 8.54
CA ILE A 105 -24.26 14.62 9.36
C ILE A 105 -23.53 15.94 9.16
N ALA A 106 -24.23 16.94 8.64
CA ALA A 106 -23.80 18.33 8.62
C ALA A 106 -24.47 19.08 9.76
N ARG A 107 -23.69 19.64 10.69
CA ARG A 107 -24.22 20.43 11.81
C ARG A 107 -23.71 21.85 11.75
N PHE A 108 -24.64 22.82 11.72
CA PHE A 108 -24.30 24.23 11.81
C PHE A 108 -23.63 24.54 13.16
N LEU A 109 -22.57 25.34 13.13
CA LEU A 109 -21.83 25.77 14.32
C LEU A 109 -22.58 26.87 15.07
N ASP A 110 -23.30 27.71 14.33
CA ASP A 110 -24.12 28.80 14.81
C ASP A 110 -25.43 28.80 14.02
N GLU A 111 -26.56 28.65 14.70
CA GLU A 111 -27.89 28.63 14.09
C GLU A 111 -28.23 29.96 13.41
N SER A 112 -27.61 31.08 13.81
CA SER A 112 -27.80 32.38 13.16
C SER A 112 -27.20 32.46 11.75
N GLN A 113 -26.27 31.55 11.41
CA GLN A 113 -25.69 31.44 10.07
C GLN A 113 -26.52 30.57 9.13
N MET A 114 -27.63 30.00 9.62
CA MET A 114 -28.56 29.23 8.82
C MET A 114 -29.52 30.17 8.09
N GLU A 115 -29.65 30.01 6.77
CA GLU A 115 -30.64 30.75 6.01
C GLU A 115 -32.06 30.35 6.48
N PRO A 116 -32.96 31.33 6.71
CA PRO A 116 -34.33 31.05 7.13
C PRO A 116 -35.04 30.16 6.11
N GLY A 117 -35.50 28.98 6.54
CA GLY A 117 -36.22 28.04 5.69
C GLY A 117 -35.32 27.08 4.88
N LEU A 118 -34.02 27.01 5.16
CA LEU A 118 -33.14 26.01 4.58
C LEU A 118 -33.58 24.59 4.97
N GLN A 119 -34.10 23.81 4.01
CA GLN A 119 -34.59 22.45 4.25
C GLN A 119 -33.65 21.36 3.73
N ARG A 120 -32.77 21.70 2.79
CA ARG A 120 -31.87 20.76 2.12
C ARG A 120 -30.48 21.34 1.95
N LEU A 121 -29.47 20.49 2.06
CA LEU A 121 -28.11 20.75 1.59
C LEU A 121 -27.79 19.76 0.47
N TYR A 122 -27.04 20.23 -0.52
CA TYR A 122 -26.60 19.40 -1.63
C TYR A 122 -25.14 19.01 -1.45
N GLY A 123 -24.79 17.84 -1.98
CA GLY A 123 -23.46 17.30 -1.93
C GLY A 123 -23.22 16.26 -3.01
N ASP A 124 -22.00 15.77 -3.07
CA ASP A 124 -21.62 14.61 -3.86
C ASP A 124 -20.67 13.71 -3.07
N VAL A 125 -20.53 12.47 -3.53
CA VAL A 125 -19.51 11.54 -3.06
C VAL A 125 -18.65 11.12 -4.22
N GLU A 126 -17.36 11.34 -4.09
CA GLU A 126 -16.35 10.91 -5.04
C GLU A 126 -15.52 9.78 -4.45
N ARG A 127 -15.21 8.77 -5.26
CA ARG A 127 -14.29 7.70 -4.87
C ARG A 127 -13.23 7.54 -5.96
N GLY A 128 -12.02 8.01 -5.70
CA GLY A 128 -10.96 7.95 -6.70
C GLY A 128 -11.35 8.70 -7.97
N ASP A 129 -11.36 7.99 -9.11
CA ASP A 129 -11.70 8.54 -10.43
C ASP A 129 -13.12 8.14 -10.90
N ASP A 130 -13.95 7.60 -10.00
CA ASP A 130 -15.33 7.23 -10.32
C ASP A 130 -16.24 8.45 -10.51
N GLN A 131 -17.38 8.24 -11.17
CA GLN A 131 -18.39 9.30 -11.30
C GLN A 131 -18.92 9.73 -9.93
N PRO A 132 -19.04 11.04 -9.67
CA PRO A 132 -19.60 11.54 -8.42
C PRO A 132 -21.05 11.07 -8.22
N ILE A 133 -21.37 10.59 -7.02
CA ILE A 133 -22.72 10.20 -6.64
C ILE A 133 -23.39 11.40 -5.96
N PRO A 134 -24.48 11.97 -6.52
CA PRO A 134 -25.14 13.12 -5.91
C PRO A 134 -25.80 12.73 -4.59
N LEU A 135 -25.73 13.64 -3.62
CA LEU A 135 -26.34 13.52 -2.30
C LEU A 135 -27.25 14.72 -2.01
N THR A 136 -28.34 14.44 -1.32
CA THR A 136 -29.17 15.47 -0.70
C THR A 136 -29.28 15.15 0.79
N LEU A 137 -28.88 16.11 1.63
CA LEU A 137 -29.05 16.05 3.07
C LEU A 137 -30.33 16.77 3.44
N THR A 138 -31.16 16.12 4.24
CA THR A 138 -32.43 16.66 4.73
C THR A 138 -32.29 17.07 6.19
N ALA A 139 -33.07 18.06 6.62
CA ALA A 139 -33.13 18.47 8.02
C ALA A 139 -33.41 17.26 8.93
N GLY A 140 -32.61 17.11 9.97
CA GLY A 140 -32.73 16.05 10.97
C GLY A 140 -33.62 16.46 12.14
N ASN A 141 -33.54 15.69 13.23
CA ASN A 141 -34.37 15.91 14.43
C ASN A 141 -33.91 17.11 15.28
N LYS A 142 -32.68 17.59 15.08
CA LYS A 142 -32.11 18.72 15.81
C LYS A 142 -32.05 19.94 14.90
N ALA A 143 -32.35 21.11 15.46
CA ALA A 143 -32.19 22.38 14.75
C ALA A 143 -30.74 22.52 14.23
N GLY A 144 -30.59 23.01 13.00
CA GLY A 144 -29.28 23.16 12.36
C GLY A 144 -28.55 21.85 12.01
N GLU A 145 -29.19 20.69 12.13
CA GLU A 145 -28.62 19.40 11.73
C GLU A 145 -29.26 18.89 10.44
N PHE A 146 -28.44 18.48 9.49
CA PHE A 146 -28.84 17.85 8.23
C PHE A 146 -28.16 16.51 8.11
N SER A 147 -28.87 15.49 7.64
CA SER A 147 -28.27 14.17 7.46
C SER A 147 -28.75 13.47 6.21
N THR A 148 -27.92 12.55 5.73
CA THR A 148 -28.25 11.62 4.65
C THR A 148 -27.50 10.32 4.84
N THR A 149 -27.94 9.29 4.13
CA THR A 149 -27.32 7.97 4.11
C THR A 149 -27.12 7.54 2.67
N PHE A 150 -25.97 6.97 2.36
CA PHE A 150 -25.67 6.45 1.03
C PHE A 150 -25.00 5.08 1.12
N PRO A 151 -25.21 4.20 0.11
CA PRO A 151 -24.61 2.88 0.11
C PRO A 151 -23.12 2.95 -0.23
N VAL A 152 -22.28 2.26 0.56
CA VAL A 152 -20.85 2.10 0.29
C VAL A 152 -20.57 0.67 -0.19
N THR A 153 -20.40 0.48 -1.50
CA THR A 153 -20.39 -0.87 -2.11
C THR A 153 -19.02 -1.50 -2.24
N GLN A 154 -17.96 -0.73 -2.42
CA GLN A 154 -16.61 -1.28 -2.57
C GLN A 154 -15.64 -0.59 -1.59
N PRO A 155 -14.55 -1.27 -1.20
CA PRO A 155 -13.57 -0.70 -0.29
C PRO A 155 -12.84 0.48 -0.92
N GLY A 156 -12.40 1.43 -0.09
CA GLY A 156 -11.67 2.62 -0.51
C GLY A 156 -12.00 3.85 0.35
N THR A 157 -11.33 4.95 0.04
CA THR A 157 -11.63 6.25 0.66
C THR A 157 -12.65 6.99 -0.21
N TYR A 158 -13.80 7.29 0.39
CA TYR A 158 -14.85 8.11 -0.21
C TYR A 158 -14.69 9.55 0.29
N PHE A 159 -14.70 10.52 -0.62
CA PHE A 159 -14.68 11.93 -0.30
C PHE A 159 -16.08 12.50 -0.46
N VAL A 160 -16.71 12.84 0.66
CA VAL A 160 -18.01 13.50 0.65
C VAL A 160 -17.79 15.00 0.59
N ARG A 161 -18.42 15.68 -0.37
CA ARG A 161 -18.41 17.14 -0.49
C ARG A 161 -19.83 17.66 -0.28
N VAL A 162 -19.99 18.72 0.51
CA VAL A 162 -21.30 19.35 0.79
C VAL A 162 -21.16 20.87 0.69
N TRP A 163 -22.10 21.54 0.04
CA TRP A 163 -22.09 22.99 -0.17
C TRP A 163 -23.46 23.63 0.11
N LEU A 164 -23.47 24.97 0.17
CA LEU A 164 -24.67 25.79 0.29
C LEU A 164 -25.11 26.29 -1.09
N GLY A 165 -26.41 26.55 -1.22
CA GLY A 165 -27.05 26.98 -2.46
C GLY A 165 -27.66 25.82 -3.23
N ASP A 166 -27.84 25.99 -4.53
CA ASP A 166 -28.48 25.01 -5.39
C ASP A 166 -27.55 23.84 -5.76
N GLU A 167 -28.14 22.75 -6.25
CA GLU A 167 -27.41 21.57 -6.73
C GLU A 167 -26.35 21.93 -7.79
N ALA A 168 -26.66 22.88 -8.69
CA ALA A 168 -25.74 23.36 -9.72
C ALA A 168 -24.57 24.19 -9.18
N ALA A 169 -24.66 24.68 -7.94
CA ALA A 169 -23.62 25.52 -7.33
C ALA A 169 -22.37 24.72 -6.92
N GLY A 170 -22.43 23.38 -6.87
CA GLY A 170 -21.31 22.55 -6.42
C GLY A 170 -20.04 22.64 -7.25
N ALA A 171 -20.15 23.04 -8.52
CA ALA A 171 -19.02 23.23 -9.42
C ALA A 171 -18.28 24.57 -9.20
N THR A 172 -18.96 25.58 -8.66
CA THR A 172 -18.46 26.96 -8.53
C THR A 172 -18.20 27.36 -7.08
N VAL A 173 -18.91 26.74 -6.13
CA VAL A 173 -18.82 27.05 -4.70
C VAL A 173 -17.84 26.10 -4.02
N LYS A 174 -17.12 26.61 -3.02
CA LYS A 174 -16.26 25.77 -2.18
C LYS A 174 -17.13 24.83 -1.34
N ALA A 175 -16.78 23.55 -1.30
CA ALA A 175 -17.53 22.52 -0.58
C ALA A 175 -16.79 22.01 0.66
N ALA A 176 -17.50 21.87 1.77
CA ALA A 176 -17.01 21.18 2.95
C ALA A 176 -16.74 19.72 2.60
N THR A 177 -15.56 19.21 2.95
CA THR A 177 -15.16 17.85 2.56
C THR A 177 -14.92 16.98 3.79
N LEU A 178 -15.41 15.74 3.77
CA LEU A 178 -15.18 14.72 4.79
C LEU A 178 -14.74 13.40 4.14
N PRO A 179 -13.53 12.89 4.45
CA PRO A 179 -13.14 11.55 4.02
C PRO A 179 -13.82 10.49 4.89
N ILE A 180 -14.39 9.47 4.25
CA ILE A 180 -14.90 8.25 4.88
C ILE A 180 -14.04 7.08 4.42
N LYS A 181 -13.55 6.28 5.37
CA LYS A 181 -12.79 5.07 5.09
C LYS A 181 -13.73 3.86 5.05
N VAL A 182 -13.71 3.14 3.94
CA VAL A 182 -14.44 1.87 3.78
C VAL A 182 -13.42 0.76 3.61
N GLU A 183 -13.39 -0.18 4.54
CA GLU A 183 -12.47 -1.32 4.49
C GLU A 183 -13.16 -2.60 4.97
N PHE A 184 -12.63 -3.74 4.55
CA PHE A 184 -13.12 -5.01 5.06
C PHE A 184 -12.77 -5.13 6.55
N PRO A 185 -13.67 -5.68 7.37
CA PRO A 185 -13.35 -5.94 8.76
C PRO A 185 -12.17 -6.91 8.81
N ASN A 186 -11.10 -6.50 9.47
CA ASN A 186 -10.01 -7.41 9.77
C ASN A 186 -10.36 -8.16 11.06
N LYS A 187 -11.01 -9.31 10.90
CA LYS A 187 -11.46 -10.14 12.04
C LYS A 187 -10.32 -10.50 12.99
N GLU A 188 -9.09 -10.64 12.50
CA GLU A 188 -7.91 -10.95 13.32
C GLU A 188 -7.53 -9.79 14.24
N LEU A 189 -7.72 -8.53 13.79
CA LEU A 189 -7.48 -7.35 14.62
C LEU A 189 -8.66 -7.04 15.55
N GLU A 190 -9.90 -7.33 15.11
CA GLU A 190 -11.10 -7.15 15.93
C GLU A 190 -11.14 -8.11 17.13
N ASN A 191 -10.72 -9.36 16.92
CA ASN A 191 -10.57 -10.33 17.97
C ASN A 191 -9.20 -11.03 17.88
N PRO A 192 -8.18 -10.50 18.57
CA PRO A 192 -6.82 -11.06 18.54
C PRO A 192 -6.67 -12.31 19.41
N THR A 193 -7.76 -12.93 19.87
CA THR A 193 -7.72 -14.16 20.65
C THR A 193 -7.62 -15.39 19.75
N LEU A 194 -7.00 -16.45 20.28
CA LEU A 194 -6.89 -17.73 19.58
C LEU A 194 -8.27 -18.39 19.46
N ASP A 195 -8.74 -18.62 18.24
CA ASP A 195 -9.91 -19.46 17.99
C ASP A 195 -9.50 -20.93 17.87
N GLU A 196 -9.32 -21.57 19.03
CA GLU A 196 -8.88 -22.97 19.10
C GLU A 196 -9.86 -23.92 18.42
N ALA A 197 -11.18 -23.68 18.55
CA ALA A 197 -12.20 -24.51 17.95
C ALA A 197 -12.15 -24.47 16.41
N PHE A 198 -11.97 -23.28 15.84
CA PHE A 198 -11.79 -23.13 14.39
C PHE A 198 -10.51 -23.81 13.91
N LEU A 199 -9.39 -23.63 14.62
CA LEU A 199 -8.12 -24.28 14.29
C LEU A 199 -8.22 -25.80 14.33
N GLN A 200 -8.88 -26.35 15.36
CA GLN A 200 -9.10 -27.80 15.48
C GLN A 200 -9.94 -28.33 14.32
N THR A 201 -11.00 -27.62 13.94
CA THR A 201 -11.86 -27.99 12.80
C THR A 201 -11.07 -28.00 11.49
N MET A 202 -10.28 -26.94 11.24
CA MET A 202 -9.40 -26.83 10.07
C MET A 202 -8.36 -27.96 10.03
N ALA A 203 -7.70 -28.24 11.16
CA ALA A 203 -6.71 -29.29 11.27
C ALA A 203 -7.31 -30.67 10.96
N VAL A 204 -8.46 -31.01 11.56
CA VAL A 204 -9.15 -32.29 11.30
C VAL A 204 -9.53 -32.41 9.82
N SER A 205 -10.04 -31.35 9.20
CA SER A 205 -10.45 -31.35 7.79
C SER A 205 -9.29 -31.58 6.80
N THR A 206 -8.06 -31.21 7.19
CA THR A 206 -6.85 -31.36 6.38
C THR A 206 -6.01 -32.58 6.77
N GLY A 207 -6.47 -33.37 7.76
CA GLY A 207 -5.71 -34.49 8.32
C GLY A 207 -4.52 -34.08 9.19
N GLY A 208 -4.47 -32.81 9.61
CA GLY A 208 -3.49 -32.25 10.52
C GLY A 208 -3.92 -32.30 11.98
N ARG A 209 -3.12 -31.66 12.85
CA ARG A 209 -3.38 -31.51 14.29
C ARG A 209 -2.96 -30.11 14.74
N VAL A 210 -3.70 -29.55 15.69
CA VAL A 210 -3.32 -28.30 16.40
C VAL A 210 -2.39 -28.66 17.55
N PHE A 211 -1.32 -27.90 17.72
CA PHE A 211 -0.38 -28.03 18.82
C PHE A 211 -0.41 -26.75 19.65
N ASP A 212 -0.44 -26.89 20.97
CA ASP A 212 -0.14 -25.79 21.88
C ASP A 212 1.37 -25.52 21.89
N LEU A 213 1.79 -24.32 22.32
CA LEU A 213 3.21 -23.96 22.44
C LEU A 213 3.97 -24.93 23.37
N SER A 214 3.30 -25.46 24.39
CA SER A 214 3.83 -26.48 25.31
C SER A 214 4.08 -27.84 24.65
N GLU A 215 3.41 -28.16 23.55
CA GLU A 215 3.58 -29.41 22.80
C GLU A 215 4.57 -29.27 21.62
N SER A 216 5.34 -28.18 21.57
CA SER A 216 6.20 -27.85 20.43
C SER A 216 7.23 -28.92 20.07
N ASP A 217 7.74 -29.66 21.05
CA ASP A 217 8.67 -30.79 20.84
C ASP A 217 8.05 -31.93 20.00
N GLY A 218 6.72 -32.06 20.05
CA GLY A 218 5.97 -33.08 19.30
C GLY A 218 5.77 -32.76 17.82
N ILE A 219 6.02 -31.51 17.40
CA ILE A 219 5.74 -31.04 16.03
C ILE A 219 6.59 -31.80 15.01
N ALA A 220 7.87 -32.03 15.29
CA ALA A 220 8.77 -32.74 14.37
C ALA A 220 8.28 -34.18 14.08
N ASN A 221 7.71 -34.83 15.09
CA ASN A 221 7.17 -36.19 14.98
C ASN A 221 5.84 -36.24 14.21
N ALA A 222 5.12 -35.13 14.10
CA ALA A 222 3.86 -35.03 13.36
C ALA A 222 4.08 -35.10 11.84
N PHE A 223 5.25 -34.68 11.35
CA PHE A 223 5.58 -34.75 9.94
C PHE A 223 5.99 -36.18 9.54
N LYS A 224 5.17 -36.81 8.70
CA LYS A 224 5.56 -38.07 8.04
C LYS A 224 6.54 -37.74 6.91
N ILE A 225 7.83 -37.67 7.24
CA ILE A 225 8.89 -37.48 6.25
C ILE A 225 8.97 -38.74 5.39
N ARG A 226 8.45 -38.66 4.17
CA ARG A 226 8.68 -39.69 3.16
C ARG A 226 10.10 -39.49 2.63
N GLN A 227 11.00 -40.42 2.92
CA GLN A 227 12.29 -40.47 2.25
C GLN A 227 12.04 -40.73 0.77
N VAL A 228 12.16 -39.68 -0.03
CA VAL A 228 12.17 -39.80 -1.49
C VAL A 228 13.59 -40.23 -1.84
N SER A 229 13.77 -41.52 -2.14
CA SER A 229 15.02 -42.01 -2.71
C SER A 229 15.20 -41.36 -4.08
N ARG A 230 15.94 -40.25 -4.15
CA ARG A 230 16.50 -39.80 -5.42
C ARG A 230 17.54 -40.83 -5.81
N LEU A 231 17.27 -41.56 -6.90
CA LEU A 231 18.32 -42.28 -7.60
C LEU A 231 19.30 -41.21 -8.11
N LEU A 232 20.43 -41.03 -7.42
CA LEU A 232 21.57 -40.38 -8.04
C LEU A 232 22.07 -41.35 -9.10
N GLU A 233 21.82 -41.02 -10.36
CA GLU A 233 22.41 -41.73 -11.49
C GLU A 233 23.89 -41.33 -11.56
N GLU A 234 24.74 -42.10 -10.89
CA GLU A 234 26.18 -41.92 -10.99
C GLU A 234 26.65 -42.49 -12.33
N ARG A 235 26.74 -41.62 -13.34
CA ARG A 235 27.23 -41.97 -14.67
C ARG A 235 28.76 -41.95 -14.66
N GLN A 236 29.37 -43.12 -14.49
CA GLN A 236 30.82 -43.26 -14.72
C GLN A 236 31.07 -43.36 -16.23
N GLU A 237 31.86 -42.43 -16.76
CA GLU A 237 32.24 -42.44 -18.17
C GLU A 237 33.31 -43.51 -18.42
N ILE A 238 33.15 -44.28 -19.49
CA ILE A 238 34.05 -45.40 -19.84
C ILE A 238 35.49 -44.91 -20.09
N TRP A 239 35.66 -43.65 -20.49
CA TRP A 239 36.95 -43.00 -20.71
C TRP A 239 37.74 -42.78 -19.42
N ASP A 240 37.05 -42.70 -18.28
CA ASP A 240 37.67 -42.54 -16.96
C ASP A 240 38.00 -43.88 -16.29
N ALA A 241 37.72 -45.00 -16.97
CA ALA A 241 38.09 -46.32 -16.46
C ALA A 241 39.62 -46.48 -16.43
N PRO A 242 40.23 -46.78 -15.26
CA PRO A 242 41.67 -46.99 -15.13
C PRO A 242 42.23 -48.04 -16.12
N LEU A 243 41.40 -49.01 -16.48
CA LEU A 243 41.74 -50.06 -17.45
C LEU A 243 42.06 -49.49 -18.85
N PHE A 244 41.37 -48.43 -19.27
CA PHE A 244 41.55 -47.81 -20.58
C PHE A 244 42.93 -47.12 -20.67
N TYR A 245 43.33 -46.42 -19.61
CA TYR A 245 44.66 -45.84 -19.49
C TYR A 245 45.77 -46.90 -19.49
N ILE A 246 45.57 -48.01 -18.78
CA ILE A 246 46.52 -49.15 -18.75
C ILE A 246 46.68 -49.74 -20.17
N LEU A 247 45.60 -49.91 -20.92
CA LEU A 247 45.63 -50.46 -22.28
C LEU A 247 46.43 -49.55 -23.23
N ILE A 248 46.14 -48.25 -23.23
CA ILE A 248 46.84 -47.27 -24.09
C ILE A 248 48.33 -47.22 -23.73
N PHE A 249 48.64 -47.16 -22.43
CA PHE A 249 50.03 -47.14 -21.96
C PHE A 249 50.77 -48.43 -22.32
N GLY A 250 50.10 -49.58 -22.19
CA GLY A 250 50.63 -50.88 -22.61
C GLY A 250 50.94 -50.95 -24.10
N LEU A 251 50.06 -50.45 -24.96
CA LEU A 251 50.29 -50.36 -26.41
C LEU A 251 51.49 -49.47 -26.74
N LEU A 252 51.59 -48.29 -26.11
CA LEU A 252 52.73 -47.38 -26.29
C LEU A 252 54.06 -48.01 -25.85
N VAL A 253 54.09 -48.66 -24.69
CA VAL A 253 55.29 -49.34 -24.19
C VAL A 253 55.67 -50.51 -25.10
N THR A 254 54.68 -51.29 -25.56
CA THR A 254 54.91 -52.41 -26.48
C THR A 254 55.47 -51.92 -27.82
N GLU A 255 54.92 -50.83 -28.34
CA GLU A 255 55.37 -50.19 -29.57
C GLU A 255 56.81 -49.65 -29.44
N TRP A 256 57.14 -49.02 -28.31
CA TRP A 256 58.50 -48.58 -28.01
C TRP A 256 59.49 -49.74 -27.93
N ILE A 257 59.11 -50.84 -27.27
CA ILE A 257 59.93 -52.07 -27.19
C ILE A 257 60.14 -52.65 -28.59
N LEU A 258 59.07 -52.76 -29.39
CA LEU A 258 59.13 -53.24 -30.78
C LEU A 258 60.04 -52.37 -31.65
N ARG A 259 59.93 -51.03 -31.59
CA ARG A 259 60.84 -50.14 -32.32
C ARG A 259 62.30 -50.37 -31.94
N LYS A 260 62.57 -50.54 -30.65
CA LYS A 260 63.92 -50.78 -30.13
C LYS A 260 64.48 -52.14 -30.57
N TRP A 261 63.64 -53.16 -30.63
CA TRP A 261 64.02 -54.50 -31.12
C TRP A 261 64.25 -54.54 -32.63
N CYS A 262 63.42 -53.84 -33.40
CA CYS A 262 63.53 -53.77 -34.85
C CYS A 262 64.60 -52.77 -35.35
N ARG A 263 65.37 -52.12 -34.45
CA ARG A 263 66.40 -51.10 -34.77
C ARG A 263 65.89 -49.96 -35.66
N LEU A 264 64.64 -49.54 -35.44
CA LEU A 264 64.04 -48.40 -36.14
C LEU A 264 64.39 -47.04 -35.51
N ILE A 265 65.17 -47.05 -34.42
CA ILE A 265 65.88 -45.96 -33.75
C ILE A 265 67.21 -46.51 -33.23
#